data_AF-A0A2G6DQB3-F1
#
_entry.id   AF-A0A2G6DQB3-F1
#
_cell.length_a   1.000
_cell.length_b   1.000
_cell.length_c   1.000
_cell.angle_alpha   90.00
_cell.angle_beta   90.00
_cell.angle_gamma   90.00
#
_symmetry.space_group_name_H-M   'P 1'
#
loop_
_entity.id
_entity.type
_entity.pdbx_description
1 polymer ?
#
loop_
_entity_poly.entity_id
_entity_poly.type
_entity_poly.pdbx_seq_one_letter_code
_entity_poly.pdbx_strand_id
1 'polypeptide(L)'
;MKKKLQKTKKKIISAYAHKHPLLFFMIVFNVFVITVIFVSNAMIDDLDMINAKRILFHQPDPELQREVEIMLAGYPMVEMAPYIAAENRKVAAFLVAIGKKESAWGKRSPKLHGKDCYNYWGFRRKDKKMGSEGHTCFDSPEQAVRIVARRIHHLIKRGYDTPEKMVLWKCGDCTGPESVGAGKWIQDVDLYYKKMIE
;
A
#
# COMPACT_ATOMS: atom_id res chain seq x y z
N MET A 1 57.55 -13.83 7.78
CA MET A 1 56.97 -13.07 8.91
C MET A 1 55.50 -13.43 9.23
N LYS A 2 54.57 -13.41 8.25
CA LYS A 2 53.13 -13.71 8.44
C LYS A 2 52.81 -15.08 9.11
N LYS A 3 53.52 -16.16 8.73
CA LYS A 3 53.32 -17.51 9.30
C LYS A 3 53.67 -17.61 10.80
N LYS A 4 54.71 -16.90 11.26
CA LYS A 4 55.12 -16.88 12.68
C LYS A 4 54.07 -16.15 13.52
N LEU A 5 53.55 -15.03 13.01
CA LEU A 5 52.49 -14.24 13.65
C LEU A 5 51.17 -15.01 13.78
N GLN A 6 50.73 -15.73 12.76
CA GLN A 6 49.53 -16.60 12.82
C GLN A 6 49.68 -17.72 13.85
N LYS A 7 50.86 -18.35 13.93
CA LYS A 7 51.16 -19.40 14.91
C LYS A 7 51.12 -18.87 16.34
N THR A 8 51.63 -17.65 16.57
CA THR A 8 51.58 -16.98 17.87
C THR A 8 50.14 -16.59 18.25
N LYS A 9 49.35 -16.03 17.33
CA LYS A 9 47.93 -15.70 17.56
C LYS A 9 47.12 -16.96 17.94
N LYS A 10 47.31 -18.07 17.22
CA LYS A 10 46.61 -19.33 17.50
C LYS A 10 46.94 -19.91 18.88
N LYS A 11 48.21 -19.80 19.30
CA LYS A 11 48.65 -20.22 20.65
C LYS A 11 48.02 -19.38 21.77
N ILE A 12 47.92 -18.07 21.59
CA ILE A 12 47.33 -17.16 22.58
C ILE A 12 45.82 -17.43 22.74
N ILE A 13 45.10 -17.56 21.62
CA ILE A 13 43.65 -17.87 21.64
C ILE A 13 43.39 -19.21 22.33
N SER A 14 44.19 -20.23 22.01
CA SER A 14 44.08 -21.56 22.63
C SER A 14 44.40 -21.54 24.12
N ALA A 15 45.40 -20.78 24.57
CA ALA A 15 45.76 -20.65 25.98
C ALA A 15 44.67 -19.90 26.78
N TYR A 16 44.04 -18.89 26.17
CA TYR A 16 42.95 -18.13 26.78
C TYR A 16 41.67 -18.96 26.92
N ALA A 17 41.30 -19.70 25.87
CA ALA A 17 40.14 -20.60 25.86
C ALA A 17 40.25 -21.69 26.94
N HIS A 18 41.46 -22.19 27.23
CA HIS A 18 41.69 -23.20 28.26
C HIS A 18 41.61 -22.63 29.69
N LYS A 19 42.02 -21.37 29.92
CA LYS A 19 41.98 -20.74 31.25
C LYS A 19 40.59 -20.18 31.62
N HIS A 20 39.81 -19.75 30.62
CA HIS A 20 38.50 -19.13 30.84
C HIS A 20 37.46 -19.66 29.84
N PRO A 21 37.09 -20.96 29.91
CA PRO A 21 36.23 -21.61 28.92
C PRO A 21 34.84 -20.98 28.85
N LEU A 22 34.28 -20.57 30.00
CA LEU A 22 32.95 -19.96 30.08
C LEU A 22 32.92 -18.57 29.40
N LEU A 23 33.96 -17.77 29.63
CA LEU A 23 34.08 -16.43 29.04
C LEU A 23 34.33 -16.51 27.52
N PHE A 24 35.16 -17.47 27.09
CA PHE A 24 35.39 -17.72 25.67
C PHE A 24 34.10 -18.18 24.96
N PHE A 25 33.34 -19.09 25.59
CA PHE A 25 32.04 -19.51 25.08
C PHE A 25 31.06 -18.33 24.98
N MET A 26 30.98 -17.48 26.00
CA MET A 26 30.12 -16.29 25.97
C MET A 26 30.49 -15.33 24.82
N ILE A 27 31.77 -15.13 24.54
CA ILE A 27 32.22 -14.28 23.42
C ILE A 27 31.80 -14.89 22.08
N VAL A 28 32.07 -16.19 21.87
CA VAL A 28 31.70 -16.88 20.63
C VAL A 28 30.18 -16.89 20.44
N PHE A 29 29.43 -17.14 21.51
CA PHE A 29 27.96 -17.13 21.49
C PHE A 29 27.41 -15.74 21.14
N ASN A 30 27.94 -14.67 21.72
CA ASN A 30 27.52 -13.30 21.37
C ASN A 30 27.80 -12.97 19.90
N VAL A 31 28.98 -13.33 19.39
CA VAL A 31 29.31 -13.15 17.98
C VAL A 31 28.32 -13.92 17.10
N PHE A 32 28.01 -15.17 17.46
CA PHE A 32 27.03 -15.98 16.73
C PHE A 32 25.64 -15.32 16.73
N VAL A 33 25.13 -14.88 17.88
CA VAL A 33 23.82 -14.21 17.99
C VAL A 33 23.78 -12.94 17.14
N ILE A 34 24.82 -12.10 17.20
CA ILE A 34 24.90 -10.87 16.38
C ILE A 34 24.86 -11.22 14.89
N THR A 35 25.61 -12.24 14.45
CA THR A 35 25.60 -12.67 13.05
C THR A 35 24.24 -13.21 12.62
N VAL A 36 23.55 -13.97 13.47
CA VAL A 36 22.19 -14.47 13.20
C VAL A 36 21.22 -13.29 13.04
N ILE A 37 21.23 -12.33 13.97
CA ILE A 37 20.37 -11.14 13.89
C ILE A 37 20.62 -10.35 12.60
N PHE A 38 21.90 -10.13 12.25
CA PHE A 38 22.25 -9.38 11.04
C PHE A 38 21.79 -10.10 9.77
N VAL A 39 21.98 -11.41 9.67
CA VAL A 39 21.51 -12.23 8.54
C VAL A 39 19.98 -12.28 8.49
N SER A 40 19.31 -12.42 9.63
CA SER A 40 17.84 -12.38 9.72
C SER A 40 17.29 -11.04 9.23
N ASN A 41 17.89 -9.92 9.64
CA ASN A 41 17.47 -8.59 9.21
C ASN A 41 17.65 -8.41 7.69
N ALA A 42 18.80 -8.84 7.13
CA ALA A 42 19.03 -8.79 5.69
C ALA A 42 18.01 -9.64 4.90
N MET A 43 17.63 -10.82 5.42
CA MET A 43 16.61 -11.65 4.78
C MET A 43 15.19 -11.08 4.90
N ILE A 44 14.89 -10.33 5.96
CA ILE A 44 13.60 -9.61 6.09
C ILE A 44 13.50 -8.51 5.02
N ASP A 45 14.58 -7.77 4.77
CA ASP A 45 14.62 -6.74 3.72
C ASP A 45 14.37 -7.33 2.32
N ASP A 46 14.97 -8.49 2.01
CA ASP A 46 14.72 -9.22 0.76
C ASP A 46 13.26 -9.70 0.66
N LEU A 47 12.67 -10.15 1.77
CA LEU A 47 11.27 -10.57 1.81
C LEU A 47 10.31 -9.41 1.56
N ASP A 48 10.61 -8.23 2.11
CA ASP A 48 9.84 -7.02 1.89
C ASP A 48 9.95 -6.54 0.43
N MET A 49 11.11 -6.67 -0.20
CA MET A 49 11.28 -6.38 -1.63
C MET A 49 10.52 -7.39 -2.51
N ILE A 50 10.53 -8.68 -2.16
CA ILE A 50 9.78 -9.72 -2.87
C ILE A 50 8.27 -9.51 -2.69
N ASN A 51 7.81 -9.15 -1.50
CA ASN A 51 6.41 -8.83 -1.25
C ASN A 51 6.00 -7.55 -1.98
N ALA A 52 6.84 -6.51 -1.99
CA ALA A 52 6.60 -5.30 -2.77
C ALA A 52 6.51 -5.59 -4.27
N LYS A 53 7.36 -6.48 -4.79
CA LYS A 53 7.31 -6.95 -6.18
C LYS A 53 6.07 -7.81 -6.44
N ARG A 54 5.68 -8.68 -5.52
CA ARG A 54 4.44 -9.48 -5.63
C ARG A 54 3.18 -8.62 -5.58
N ILE A 55 3.18 -7.54 -4.81
CA ILE A 55 2.13 -6.51 -4.80
C ILE A 55 2.12 -5.74 -6.12
N LEU A 56 3.30 -5.45 -6.70
CA LEU A 56 3.43 -4.77 -7.98
C LEU A 56 3.03 -5.64 -9.20
N PHE A 57 3.13 -6.97 -9.07
CA PHE A 57 2.86 -7.95 -10.14
C PHE A 57 1.69 -8.88 -9.84
N HIS A 58 0.80 -8.53 -8.89
CA HIS A 58 -0.43 -9.31 -8.72
C HIS A 58 -1.18 -9.24 -10.04
N GLN A 59 -1.28 -10.39 -10.72
CA GLN A 59 -2.01 -10.43 -11.98
C GLN A 59 -3.47 -10.07 -11.67
N PRO A 60 -4.12 -9.22 -12.49
CA PRO A 60 -5.53 -8.91 -12.30
C PRO A 60 -6.32 -10.21 -12.23
N ASP A 61 -7.20 -10.33 -11.25
CA ASP A 61 -8.18 -11.41 -11.24
C ASP A 61 -9.09 -11.21 -12.47
N PRO A 62 -9.09 -12.14 -13.47
CA PRO A 62 -9.84 -11.95 -14.70
C PRO A 62 -11.34 -11.82 -14.50
N GLU A 63 -11.90 -12.47 -13.46
CA GLU A 63 -13.32 -12.39 -13.15
C GLU A 63 -13.65 -11.00 -12.58
N LEU A 64 -12.88 -10.57 -11.57
CA LEU A 64 -13.02 -9.24 -10.99
C LEU A 64 -12.78 -8.13 -12.02
N GLN A 65 -11.81 -8.30 -12.92
CA GLN A 65 -11.55 -7.34 -13.98
C GLN A 65 -12.77 -7.19 -14.87
N ARG A 66 -13.38 -8.29 -15.30
CA ARG A 66 -14.59 -8.25 -16.13
C ARG A 66 -15.75 -7.56 -15.40
N GLU A 67 -15.96 -7.84 -14.12
CA GLU A 67 -16.99 -7.16 -13.33
C GLU A 67 -16.74 -5.64 -13.23
N VAL A 68 -15.50 -5.23 -12.97
CA VAL A 68 -15.10 -3.83 -12.91
C VAL A 68 -15.28 -3.15 -14.27
N GLU A 69 -14.90 -3.80 -15.37
CA GLU A 69 -15.12 -3.30 -16.73
C GLU A 69 -16.60 -3.09 -17.04
N ILE A 70 -17.47 -4.03 -16.65
CA ILE A 70 -18.93 -3.91 -16.80
C ILE A 70 -19.46 -2.71 -16.00
N MET A 71 -19.03 -2.55 -14.75
CA MET A 71 -19.45 -1.45 -13.88
C MET A 71 -19.02 -0.08 -14.40
N LEU A 72 -17.85 -0.02 -15.03
CA LEU A 72 -17.23 1.21 -15.52
C LEU A 72 -17.47 1.47 -17.01
N ALA A 73 -18.22 0.59 -17.70
CA ALA A 73 -18.45 0.68 -19.14
C ALA A 73 -19.03 2.05 -19.55
N GLY A 74 -18.35 2.72 -20.48
CA GLY A 74 -18.73 4.06 -20.97
C GLY A 74 -18.28 5.22 -20.08
N TYR A 75 -17.40 4.99 -19.10
CA TYR A 75 -16.84 6.01 -18.22
C TYR A 75 -15.31 6.08 -18.32
N PRO A 76 -14.67 7.25 -18.13
CA PRO A 76 -13.22 7.39 -18.19
C PRO A 76 -12.45 6.47 -17.24
N MET A 77 -13.06 6.10 -16.10
CA MET A 77 -12.46 5.20 -15.14
C MET A 77 -12.26 3.76 -15.65
N VAL A 78 -12.85 3.36 -16.78
CA VAL A 78 -12.66 2.01 -17.36
C VAL A 78 -11.19 1.69 -17.66
N GLU A 79 -10.37 2.70 -17.99
CA GLU A 79 -8.92 2.55 -18.21
C GLU A 79 -8.18 2.07 -16.96
N MET A 80 -8.80 2.19 -15.78
CA MET A 80 -8.23 1.76 -14.50
C MET A 80 -8.60 0.32 -14.13
N ALA A 81 -9.53 -0.32 -14.85
CA ALA A 81 -10.05 -1.64 -14.53
C ALA A 81 -8.99 -2.71 -14.25
N PRO A 82 -7.94 -2.91 -15.09
CA PRO A 82 -6.92 -3.93 -14.81
C PRO A 82 -6.17 -3.67 -13.50
N TYR A 83 -5.91 -2.40 -13.17
CA TYR A 83 -5.22 -2.04 -11.93
C TYR A 83 -6.13 -2.16 -10.71
N ILE A 84 -7.43 -1.88 -10.85
CA ILE A 84 -8.42 -2.09 -9.79
C ILE A 84 -8.57 -3.58 -9.49
N ALA A 85 -8.58 -4.43 -10.53
CA ALA A 85 -8.72 -5.88 -10.41
C ALA A 85 -7.45 -6.61 -9.94
N ALA A 86 -6.31 -5.93 -9.92
CA ALA A 86 -5.11 -6.42 -9.24
C ALA A 86 -5.19 -6.29 -7.71
N GLU A 87 -6.19 -5.57 -7.20
CA GLU A 87 -6.46 -5.46 -5.77
C GLU A 87 -7.43 -6.57 -5.30
N ASN A 88 -7.48 -6.83 -3.99
CA ASN A 88 -8.51 -7.72 -3.46
C ASN A 88 -9.91 -7.13 -3.68
N ARG A 89 -10.91 -8.01 -3.77
CA ARG A 89 -12.31 -7.67 -4.06
C ARG A 89 -12.87 -6.54 -3.19
N LYS A 90 -12.56 -6.52 -1.89
CA LYS A 90 -13.03 -5.48 -0.95
C LYS A 90 -12.45 -4.10 -1.30
N VAL A 91 -11.16 -4.03 -1.62
CA VAL A 91 -10.51 -2.78 -2.04
C VAL A 91 -11.03 -2.33 -3.40
N ALA A 92 -11.16 -3.25 -4.35
CA ALA A 92 -11.75 -2.98 -5.66
C ALA A 92 -13.17 -2.41 -5.56
N ALA A 93 -14.00 -3.00 -4.70
CA ALA A 93 -15.36 -2.52 -4.43
C ALA A 93 -15.37 -1.06 -3.92
N PHE A 94 -14.52 -0.72 -2.95
CA PHE A 94 -14.41 0.66 -2.49
C PHE A 94 -13.86 1.60 -3.56
N LEU A 95 -12.88 1.18 -4.36
CA LEU A 95 -12.37 1.98 -5.48
C LEU A 95 -13.49 2.34 -6.46
N VAL A 96 -14.29 1.37 -6.88
CA VAL A 96 -15.42 1.58 -7.80
C VAL A 96 -16.50 2.44 -7.15
N ALA A 97 -16.88 2.15 -5.91
CA ALA A 97 -17.97 2.85 -5.23
C ALA A 97 -17.66 4.31 -4.90
N ILE A 98 -16.47 4.58 -4.35
CA ILE A 98 -16.02 5.96 -4.07
C ILE A 98 -15.83 6.71 -5.40
N GLY A 99 -15.27 6.07 -6.42
CA GLY A 99 -15.13 6.65 -7.75
C GLY A 99 -16.48 7.12 -8.34
N LYS A 100 -17.54 6.33 -8.14
CA LYS A 100 -18.90 6.74 -8.53
C LYS A 100 -19.33 8.00 -7.80
N LYS A 101 -19.13 8.04 -6.49
CA LYS A 101 -19.60 9.12 -5.64
C LYS A 101 -18.88 10.43 -5.95
N GLU A 102 -17.56 10.40 -6.03
CA GLU A 102 -16.73 11.59 -6.11
C GLU A 102 -16.74 12.21 -7.51
N SER A 103 -16.64 11.38 -8.55
CA SER A 103 -16.43 11.86 -9.93
C SER A 103 -17.48 11.36 -10.93
N ALA A 104 -18.47 10.58 -10.49
CA ALA A 104 -19.30 9.79 -11.40
C ALA A 104 -18.46 8.95 -12.36
N TRP A 105 -17.49 8.22 -11.81
CA TRP A 105 -16.51 7.39 -12.54
C TRP A 105 -15.69 8.17 -13.56
N GLY A 106 -15.29 9.40 -13.21
CA GLY A 106 -14.45 10.25 -14.05
C GLY A 106 -15.20 11.17 -15.01
N LYS A 107 -16.55 11.17 -15.03
CA LYS A 107 -17.31 12.21 -15.78
C LYS A 107 -16.99 13.63 -15.27
N ARG A 108 -16.65 13.75 -13.99
CA ARG A 108 -16.20 14.98 -13.34
C ARG A 108 -14.82 14.71 -12.76
N SER A 109 -13.76 15.14 -13.45
CA SER A 109 -12.38 14.97 -13.00
C SER A 109 -11.67 16.32 -12.92
N PRO A 110 -10.73 16.48 -11.97
CA PRO A 110 -9.86 17.64 -11.98
C PRO A 110 -8.97 17.61 -13.21
N LYS A 111 -8.66 18.80 -13.73
CA LYS A 111 -7.79 18.96 -14.89
C LYS A 111 -6.56 19.78 -14.56
N LEU A 112 -5.46 19.48 -15.23
CA LEU A 112 -4.23 20.27 -15.20
C LEU A 112 -3.84 20.59 -16.65
N HIS A 113 -3.81 21.88 -17.00
CA HIS A 113 -3.60 22.34 -18.38
C HIS A 113 -4.56 21.67 -19.39
N GLY A 114 -5.83 21.51 -19.01
CA GLY A 114 -6.87 20.89 -19.84
C GLY A 114 -6.82 19.35 -19.92
N LYS A 115 -5.78 18.72 -19.38
CA LYS A 115 -5.62 17.26 -19.35
C LYS A 115 -6.23 16.65 -18.10
N ASP A 116 -6.75 15.44 -18.21
CA ASP A 116 -7.24 14.67 -17.05
C ASP A 116 -6.09 14.36 -16.08
N CYS A 117 -6.40 14.41 -14.79
CA CYS A 117 -5.49 14.13 -13.69
C CYS A 117 -5.63 12.71 -13.12
N TYR A 118 -6.50 11.88 -13.69
CA TYR A 118 -6.80 10.51 -13.25
C TYR A 118 -7.25 10.42 -11.79
N ASN A 119 -7.76 11.52 -11.23
CA ASN A 119 -8.19 11.58 -9.83
C ASN A 119 -9.71 11.54 -9.76
N TYR A 120 -10.22 10.32 -9.62
CA TYR A 120 -11.66 10.05 -9.61
C TYR A 120 -12.26 9.89 -8.22
N TRP A 121 -11.44 10.05 -7.17
CA TRP A 121 -11.80 9.78 -5.76
C TRP A 121 -11.73 11.02 -4.86
N GLY A 122 -11.57 12.22 -5.44
CA GLY A 122 -11.41 13.44 -4.65
C GLY A 122 -10.12 13.43 -3.80
N PHE A 123 -9.09 12.71 -4.24
CA PHE A 123 -7.89 12.51 -3.44
C PHE A 123 -7.11 13.82 -3.29
N ARG A 124 -6.81 14.18 -2.05
CA ARG A 124 -6.02 15.36 -1.71
C ARG A 124 -4.80 14.96 -0.90
N ARG A 125 -3.63 15.11 -1.51
CA ARG A 125 -2.32 15.09 -0.87
C ARG A 125 -1.46 16.13 -1.56
N LYS A 126 -0.78 16.98 -0.79
CA LYS A 126 0.16 17.97 -1.34
C LYS A 126 1.20 17.24 -2.20
N ASP A 127 1.27 17.62 -3.46
CA ASP A 127 2.18 17.05 -4.47
C ASP A 127 2.68 18.18 -5.39
N LYS A 128 3.70 17.90 -6.21
CA LYS A 128 4.24 18.87 -7.17
C LYS A 128 3.23 19.25 -8.26
N LYS A 129 2.30 18.34 -8.58
CA LYS A 129 1.24 18.53 -9.56
C LYS A 129 -0.12 18.53 -8.88
N MET A 130 -0.82 19.66 -8.98
CA MET A 130 -2.14 19.86 -8.41
C MET A 130 -3.10 20.21 -9.54
N GLY A 131 -4.22 19.50 -9.64
CA GLY A 131 -5.32 19.84 -10.53
C GLY A 131 -6.21 20.91 -9.91
N SER A 132 -7.35 21.17 -10.56
CA SER A 132 -8.37 22.09 -10.06
C SER A 132 -8.82 21.75 -8.62
N GLU A 133 -9.14 22.79 -7.84
CA GLU A 133 -9.65 22.69 -6.46
C GLU A 133 -8.71 21.95 -5.47
N GLY A 134 -7.40 21.95 -5.77
CA GLY A 134 -6.39 21.37 -4.87
C GLY A 134 -6.42 19.84 -4.84
N HIS A 135 -6.96 19.20 -5.87
CA HIS A 135 -6.87 17.75 -6.03
C HIS A 135 -5.49 17.35 -6.53
N THR A 136 -4.97 16.22 -6.05
CA THR A 136 -3.72 15.66 -6.57
C THR A 136 -3.89 15.32 -8.06
N CYS A 137 -2.89 15.64 -8.88
CA CYS A 137 -2.89 15.27 -10.29
C CYS A 137 -1.91 14.11 -10.53
N PHE A 138 -2.44 12.93 -10.84
CA PHE A 138 -1.64 11.74 -11.06
C PHE A 138 -1.09 11.70 -12.49
N ASP A 139 0.06 11.06 -12.66
CA ASP A 139 0.73 10.91 -13.95
C ASP A 139 0.10 9.83 -14.83
N SER A 140 -0.55 8.82 -14.23
CA SER A 140 -1.16 7.70 -14.95
C SER A 140 -2.32 7.04 -14.19
N PRO A 141 -3.20 6.30 -14.89
CA PRO A 141 -4.25 5.47 -14.28
C PRO A 141 -3.69 4.49 -13.22
N GLU A 142 -2.59 3.81 -13.53
CA GLU A 142 -1.92 2.88 -12.61
C GLU A 142 -1.44 3.59 -11.34
N GLN A 143 -0.78 4.74 -11.49
CA GLN A 143 -0.26 5.51 -10.34
C GLN A 143 -1.42 5.95 -9.44
N ALA A 144 -2.52 6.41 -10.04
CA ALA A 144 -3.71 6.84 -9.31
C ALA A 144 -4.30 5.68 -8.48
N VAL A 145 -4.59 4.55 -9.13
CA VAL A 145 -5.14 3.36 -8.46
C VAL A 145 -4.22 2.90 -7.35
N ARG A 146 -2.92 2.72 -7.62
CA ARG A 146 -1.94 2.27 -6.61
C ARG A 146 -1.91 3.16 -5.36
N ILE A 147 -1.96 4.49 -5.54
CA ILE A 147 -1.91 5.43 -4.41
C ILE A 147 -3.21 5.40 -3.61
N VAL A 148 -4.36 5.42 -4.29
CA VAL A 148 -5.69 5.42 -3.67
C VAL A 148 -5.97 4.09 -2.98
N ALA A 149 -5.71 2.97 -3.67
CA ALA A 149 -5.85 1.61 -3.14
C ALA A 149 -5.04 1.43 -1.87
N ARG A 150 -3.78 1.90 -1.84
CA ARG A 150 -2.95 1.85 -0.62
C ARG A 150 -3.59 2.58 0.57
N ARG A 151 -4.25 3.73 0.35
CA ARG A 151 -4.97 4.43 1.43
C ARG A 151 -6.19 3.64 1.88
N ILE A 152 -6.96 3.08 0.96
CA ILE A 152 -8.13 2.23 1.27
C ILE A 152 -7.69 0.98 2.05
N HIS A 153 -6.64 0.29 1.61
CA HIS A 153 -6.02 -0.83 2.33
C HIS A 153 -5.66 -0.46 3.76
N HIS A 154 -5.01 0.69 3.96
CA HIS A 154 -4.66 1.16 5.29
C HIS A 154 -5.89 1.40 6.18
N LEU A 155 -6.97 1.93 5.63
CA LEU A 155 -8.24 2.13 6.35
C LEU A 155 -8.91 0.79 6.70
N ILE A 156 -8.99 -0.14 5.75
CA ILE A 156 -9.53 -1.49 5.99
C ILE A 156 -8.73 -2.20 7.08
N LYS A 157 -7.39 -2.15 7.02
CA LYS A 157 -6.52 -2.76 8.05
C LYS A 157 -6.76 -2.20 9.44
N ARG A 158 -7.26 -0.96 9.55
CA ARG A 158 -7.61 -0.30 10.81
C ARG A 158 -9.07 -0.56 11.24
N GLY A 159 -9.79 -1.43 10.54
CA GLY A 159 -11.17 -1.79 10.87
C GLY A 159 -12.24 -0.91 10.23
N TYR A 160 -11.87 -0.02 9.30
CA TYR A 160 -12.81 0.79 8.51
C TYR A 160 -13.15 0.08 7.21
N ASP A 161 -13.84 -1.05 7.31
CA ASP A 161 -14.03 -2.00 6.22
C ASP A 161 -15.49 -2.13 5.75
N THR A 162 -16.35 -1.21 6.19
CA THR A 162 -17.74 -1.04 5.73
C THR A 162 -17.96 0.40 5.22
N PRO A 163 -18.92 0.65 4.32
CA PRO A 163 -19.24 2.01 3.84
C PRO A 163 -19.49 3.03 4.95
N GLU A 164 -20.18 2.64 6.04
CA GLU A 164 -20.45 3.51 7.19
C GLU A 164 -19.17 3.98 7.86
N LYS A 165 -18.20 3.06 8.00
CA LYS A 165 -16.89 3.35 8.60
C LYS A 165 -15.93 4.03 7.62
N MET A 166 -16.07 3.75 6.32
CA MET A 166 -15.24 4.32 5.25
C MET A 166 -15.53 5.80 5.01
N VAL A 167 -16.57 6.38 5.62
CA VAL A 167 -16.90 7.80 5.54
C VAL A 167 -15.75 8.73 5.97
N LEU A 168 -14.78 8.22 6.75
CA LEU A 168 -13.53 8.93 7.05
C LEU A 168 -12.75 9.33 5.78
N TRP A 169 -12.98 8.64 4.65
CA TRP A 169 -12.47 9.06 3.34
C TRP A 169 -12.91 10.49 2.99
N LYS A 170 -14.19 10.78 3.20
CA LYS A 170 -14.83 12.07 2.89
C LYS A 170 -14.45 13.15 3.89
N CYS A 171 -14.55 12.86 5.19
CA CYS A 171 -14.56 13.89 6.23
C CYS A 171 -13.46 13.78 7.29
N GLY A 172 -12.52 12.85 7.18
CA GLY A 172 -11.46 12.73 8.19
C GLY A 172 -12.03 12.29 9.52
N ASP A 173 -12.09 13.16 10.54
CA ASP A 173 -12.73 12.85 11.84
C ASP A 173 -14.25 13.05 11.84
N CYS A 174 -14.80 13.71 10.81
CA CYS A 174 -16.23 13.96 10.63
C CYS A 174 -16.89 14.69 11.80
N THR A 175 -16.16 15.56 12.50
CA THR A 175 -16.67 16.38 13.61
C THR A 175 -16.99 17.82 13.21
N GLY A 176 -16.52 18.27 12.04
CA GLY A 176 -16.66 19.63 11.53
C GLY A 176 -17.63 19.75 10.34
N PRO A 177 -17.60 20.91 9.66
CA PRO A 177 -18.48 21.20 8.51
C PRO A 177 -18.39 20.17 7.37
N GLU A 178 -17.26 19.48 7.24
CA GLU A 178 -17.01 18.44 6.25
C GLU A 178 -17.88 17.18 6.42
N SER A 179 -18.44 16.98 7.63
CA SER A 179 -19.44 15.95 7.93
C SER A 179 -20.77 16.16 7.19
N VAL A 180 -21.03 17.37 6.68
CA VAL A 180 -22.25 17.66 5.93
C VAL A 180 -22.35 16.74 4.71
N GLY A 181 -23.49 16.05 4.61
CA GLY A 181 -23.77 15.08 3.57
C GLY A 181 -23.07 13.72 3.75
N ALA A 182 -22.47 13.42 4.92
CA ALA A 182 -21.88 12.12 5.23
C ALA A 182 -22.89 10.97 5.07
N GLY A 183 -24.11 11.11 5.58
CA GLY A 183 -25.15 10.08 5.44
C GLY A 183 -25.47 9.73 3.98
N LYS A 184 -25.67 10.76 3.13
CA LYS A 184 -25.88 10.56 1.69
C LYS A 184 -24.65 9.93 1.03
N TRP A 185 -23.45 10.34 1.42
CA TRP A 185 -22.21 9.75 0.89
C TRP A 185 -22.13 8.26 1.23
N ILE A 186 -22.43 7.87 2.47
CA ILE A 186 -22.46 6.46 2.91
C ILE A 186 -23.45 5.67 2.07
N GLN A 187 -24.69 6.17 1.92
CA GLN A 187 -25.73 5.50 1.11
C GLN A 187 -25.31 5.30 -0.34
N ASP A 188 -24.74 6.35 -0.96
CA ASP A 188 -24.28 6.29 -2.34
C ASP A 188 -23.13 5.29 -2.48
N VAL A 189 -22.17 5.25 -1.55
CA VAL A 189 -21.04 4.31 -1.59
C VAL A 189 -21.51 2.88 -1.33
N ASP A 190 -22.38 2.66 -0.33
CA ASP A 190 -22.94 1.35 0.00
C ASP A 190 -23.65 0.71 -1.21
N LEU A 191 -24.46 1.49 -1.94
CA LEU A 191 -25.18 1.01 -3.11
C LEU A 191 -24.26 0.40 -4.18
N TYR A 192 -23.09 0.99 -4.44
CA TYR A 192 -22.16 0.46 -5.44
C TYR A 192 -21.16 -0.53 -4.86
N TYR A 193 -20.86 -0.44 -3.56
CA TYR A 193 -20.03 -1.41 -2.86
C TYR A 193 -20.70 -2.79 -2.83
N LYS A 194 -22.00 -2.85 -2.51
CA LYS A 194 -22.77 -4.09 -2.49
C LYS A 194 -22.81 -4.80 -3.84
N LYS A 195 -22.92 -4.05 -4.94
CA LYS A 195 -22.89 -4.61 -6.32
C LYS A 195 -21.61 -5.38 -6.67
N MET A 196 -20.54 -5.23 -5.90
CA MET A 196 -19.25 -5.89 -6.13
C MET A 196 -18.95 -7.02 -5.11
N ILE A 197 -19.76 -7.12 -4.06
CA ILE A 197 -19.50 -7.93 -2.87
C ILE A 197 -20.64 -8.93 -2.60
N GLU A 198 -21.87 -8.57 -2.96
CA GLU A 198 -23.09 -9.38 -2.86
C GLU A 198 -23.52 -9.88 -4.26
#